data_AF-A0A3M0YT32-F1
#
_entry.id   AF-A0A3M0YT32-F1
#
_cell.length_a   1.000
_cell.length_b   1.000
_cell.length_c   1.000
_cell.angle_alpha   90.00
_cell.angle_beta   90.00
_cell.angle_gamma   90.00
#
_symmetry.space_group_name_H-M   'P 1'
#
loop_
_entity.id
_entity.type
_entity.pdbx_description
1 polymer ?
#
loop_
_entity_poly.entity_id
_entity_poly.type
_entity_poly.pdbx_seq_one_letter_code
_entity_poly.pdbx_strand_id
1 'polypeptide(L)' 'MSAARWEHLHHGADIGVRGIGPTPEAAFAQAALALSAVITDPGRVRPDVPVNIRLEAPDLEVLLVDWLNALIFEMSA' A
#
# COMPACT_ATOMS: atom_id res chain seq x y z
N MET A 1 -3.33 8.55 20.73
CA MET A 1 -2.69 8.39 19.40
C MET A 1 -3.44 7.30 18.66
N SER A 2 -3.92 7.56 17.44
CA SER A 2 -4.61 6.53 16.64
C SER A 2 -3.61 5.45 16.23
N ALA A 3 -3.96 4.18 16.41
CA ALA A 3 -3.18 3.07 15.87
C ALA A 3 -3.15 3.13 14.33
N ALA A 4 -2.03 2.74 13.74
CA ALA A 4 -1.91 2.57 12.29
C ALA A 4 -2.87 1.45 11.84
N ARG A 5 -3.59 1.69 10.75
CA ARG A 5 -4.55 0.74 10.19
C ARG A 5 -4.74 1.00 8.71
N TRP A 6 -5.37 0.05 8.05
CA TRP A 6 -5.80 0.18 6.68
C TRP A 6 -7.27 -0.21 6.54
N GLU A 7 -7.88 0.20 5.44
CA GLU A 7 -9.25 -0.19 5.09
C GLU A 7 -9.46 -0.16 3.57
N HIS A 8 -10.50 -0.87 3.14
CA HIS A 8 -10.98 -0.85 1.76
C HIS A 8 -12.21 0.04 1.64
N LEU A 9 -12.29 0.75 0.53
CA LEU A 9 -13.44 1.56 0.13
C LEU A 9 -14.05 0.90 -1.10
N HIS A 10 -15.22 0.30 -0.95
CA HIS A 10 -15.88 -0.39 -2.06
C HIS A 10 -16.59 0.61 -2.98
N HIS A 11 -16.28 0.55 -4.28
CA HIS A 11 -16.95 1.35 -5.29
C HIS A 11 -17.35 0.46 -6.48
N GLY A 12 -18.51 -0.20 -6.36
CA GLY A 12 -19.00 -1.07 -7.43
C GLY A 12 -18.03 -2.21 -7.73
N ALA A 13 -17.44 -2.21 -8.92
CA ALA A 13 -16.45 -3.21 -9.35
C ALA A 13 -15.03 -2.92 -8.83
N ASP A 14 -14.77 -1.72 -8.31
CA ASP A 14 -13.47 -1.28 -7.86
C ASP A 14 -13.33 -1.31 -6.34
N ILE A 15 -12.09 -1.43 -5.88
CA ILE A 15 -11.72 -1.32 -4.47
C ILE A 15 -10.70 -0.19 -4.31
N GLY A 16 -11.10 0.87 -3.61
CA GLY A 16 -10.18 1.88 -3.12
C GLY A 16 -9.41 1.37 -1.90
N VAL A 17 -8.14 1.75 -1.79
CA VAL A 17 -7.26 1.39 -0.68
C VAL A 17 -6.97 2.63 0.15
N ARG A 18 -7.05 2.51 1.49
CA ARG A 18 -6.74 3.62 2.39
C ARG A 18 -5.81 3.17 3.51
N GLY A 19 -4.66 3.83 3.61
CA GLY A 19 -3.73 3.69 4.72
C GLY A 19 -3.83 4.87 5.69
N ILE A 20 -3.84 4.59 7.00
CA ILE A 20 -3.93 5.60 8.06
C ILE A 20 -2.78 5.38 9.03
N GLY A 21 -1.98 6.41 9.25
CA GLY A 21 -0.84 6.38 10.17
C GLY A 21 -0.50 7.76 10.73
N PRO A 22 0.37 7.83 11.75
CA PRO A 22 0.79 9.09 12.37
C PRO A 22 1.75 9.91 11.49
N THR A 23 2.30 9.31 10.42
CA THR A 23 3.20 9.97 9.46
C THR A 23 2.84 9.52 8.03
N PRO A 24 3.26 10.26 6.98
CA PRO A 24 3.09 9.84 5.60
C PRO A 24 3.66 8.45 5.32
N GLU A 25 4.84 8.13 5.84
CA GLU A 25 5.49 6.83 5.67
C GLU A 25 4.64 5.70 6.27
N ALA A 26 4.11 5.92 7.47
CA ALA A 26 3.23 4.95 8.11
C ALA A 26 1.92 4.78 7.34
N ALA A 27 1.35 5.86 6.80
CA ALA A 27 0.16 5.80 5.96
C ALA A 27 0.42 5.05 4.63
N PHE A 28 1.56 5.30 3.99
CA PHE A 28 1.98 4.62 2.75
C PHE A 28 2.18 3.11 2.98
N ALA A 29 2.79 2.73 4.10
CA ALA A 29 2.93 1.32 4.48
C ALA A 29 1.57 0.65 4.70
N GLN A 30 0.61 1.34 5.32
CA GLN A 30 -0.74 0.83 5.48
C GLN A 30 -1.52 0.76 4.15
N ALA A 31 -1.31 1.71 3.24
CA ALA A 31 -1.90 1.66 1.90
C ALA A 31 -1.36 0.47 1.09
N ALA A 32 -0.06 0.16 1.22
CA ALA A 32 0.56 -1.03 0.65
C ALA A 32 -0.06 -2.33 1.19
N LEU A 33 -0.33 -2.40 2.49
CA LEU A 33 -1.04 -3.53 3.11
C LEU A 33 -2.48 -3.65 2.60
N ALA A 34 -3.22 -2.55 2.51
CA ALA A 34 -4.56 -2.57 1.91
C ALA A 34 -4.53 -3.06 0.46
N LEU A 35 -3.58 -2.61 -0.36
CA LEU A 35 -3.43 -3.08 -1.74
C LEU A 35 -3.16 -4.57 -1.81
N SER A 36 -2.23 -5.06 -1.00
CA SER A 36 -1.92 -6.49 -0.89
C SER A 36 -3.17 -7.29 -0.48
N ALA A 37 -3.96 -6.76 0.45
CA ALA A 37 -5.20 -7.35 0.94
C ALA A 37 -6.34 -7.40 -0.10
N VAL A 38 -6.26 -6.64 -1.20
CA VAL A 38 -7.16 -6.81 -2.36
C VAL A 38 -6.86 -8.13 -3.08
N ILE A 39 -5.59 -8.55 -3.11
CA ILE A 39 -5.12 -9.73 -3.84
C ILE A 39 -5.25 -10.98 -2.97
N THR A 40 -4.77 -10.94 -1.73
CA THR A 40 -4.77 -12.07 -0.79
C THR A 40 -4.61 -11.60 0.65
N ASP A 41 -4.94 -12.44 1.62
CA ASP A 41 -4.73 -12.15 3.05
C ASP A 41 -3.22 -11.98 3.35
N PRO A 42 -2.75 -10.76 3.70
CA PRO A 42 -1.34 -10.51 3.96
C PRO A 42 -0.80 -11.29 5.16
N GLY A 43 -1.67 -11.65 6.12
CA GLY A 43 -1.28 -12.44 7.30
C GLY A 43 -0.86 -13.88 6.97
N ARG A 44 -1.16 -14.34 5.75
CA ARG A 44 -0.80 -15.67 5.26
C ARG A 44 0.46 -15.66 4.37
N VAL A 45 1.01 -14.49 4.08
CA VAL A 45 2.22 -14.33 3.26
C VAL A 45 3.45 -14.41 4.16
N ARG A 46 4.40 -15.29 3.84
CA ARG A 46 5.68 -15.40 4.55
C ARG A 46 6.69 -14.40 3.95
N PRO A 47 7.29 -13.49 4.76
CA PRO A 47 8.19 -12.46 4.26
C PRO A 47 9.62 -12.97 4.06
N ASP A 48 9.83 -13.82 3.05
CA ASP A 48 11.14 -14.46 2.81
C ASP A 48 12.14 -13.56 2.07
N VAL A 49 11.64 -12.75 1.13
CA VAL A 49 12.49 -11.95 0.23
C VAL A 49 12.13 -10.47 0.37
N PRO A 50 13.08 -9.62 0.81
CA PRO A 50 12.87 -8.18 0.81
C PRO A 50 13.05 -7.61 -0.59
N VAL A 51 12.15 -6.72 -0.98
CA VAL A 51 12.25 -5.92 -2.21
C VAL A 51 12.48 -4.46 -1.84
N ASN A 52 13.47 -3.82 -2.46
CA ASN A 52 13.81 -2.43 -2.18
C ASN A 52 13.33 -1.53 -3.30
N ILE A 53 12.38 -0.65 -2.97
CA ILE A 53 11.76 0.29 -3.91
C ILE A 53 12.21 1.71 -3.52
N ARG A 54 12.66 2.49 -4.50
CA ARG A 54 13.05 3.89 -4.33
C ARG A 54 12.34 4.74 -5.38
N LEU A 55 11.65 5.77 -4.91
CA LEU A 55 10.86 6.68 -5.74
C LEU A 55 11.08 8.11 -5.27
N GLU A 56 10.92 9.05 -6.19
CA GLU A 56 10.90 10.48 -5.93
C GLU A 56 9.79 11.07 -6.79
N ALA A 57 9.01 11.99 -6.21
CA ALA A 57 7.93 12.67 -6.91
C ALA A 57 7.79 14.12 -6.39
N PRO A 58 7.15 15.02 -7.14
CA PRO A 58 7.01 16.43 -6.76
C PRO A 58 6.20 16.66 -5.47
N ASP A 59 5.30 15.74 -5.12
CA ASP A 59 4.45 15.79 -3.94
C ASP A 59 4.01 14.39 -3.47
N LEU A 60 3.32 14.32 -2.33
CA LEU A 60 2.88 13.06 -1.72
C LEU A 60 1.74 12.37 -2.49
N GLU A 61 0.92 13.11 -3.22
CA GLU A 61 -0.21 12.53 -3.95
C GLU A 61 0.31 11.72 -5.13
N VAL A 62 1.24 12.29 -5.90
CA VAL A 62 1.93 11.59 -6.99
C VAL A 62 2.80 10.46 -6.43
N LEU A 63 3.53 10.70 -5.33
CA LEU A 63 4.38 9.67 -4.72
C LEU A 63 3.56 8.45 -4.27
N LEU A 64 2.34 8.64 -3.77
CA LEU A 64 1.47 7.54 -3.37
C LEU A 64 1.04 6.70 -4.58
N VAL A 65 0.69 7.34 -5.69
CA VAL A 65 0.34 6.65 -6.94
C VAL A 65 1.53 5.82 -7.44
N ASP A 66 2.71 6.43 -7.51
CA ASP A 66 3.92 5.73 -7.96
C ASP A 66 4.31 4.60 -7.01
N TRP A 67 4.13 4.80 -5.70
CA TRP A 67 4.37 3.78 -4.68
C TRP A 67 3.47 2.54 -4.86
N LEU A 68 2.17 2.74 -5.04
CA LEU A 68 1.23 1.64 -5.25
C LEU A 68 1.48 0.93 -6.59
N ASN A 69 1.82 1.68 -7.65
CA ASN A 69 2.18 1.11 -8.94
C ASN A 69 3.45 0.26 -8.87
N ALA A 70 4.48 0.72 -8.16
CA ALA A 70 5.72 -0.03 -7.97
C ALA A 70 5.47 -1.36 -7.22
N LEU A 71 4.60 -1.35 -6.20
CA LEU A 71 4.20 -2.58 -5.50
C LEU A 71 3.50 -3.56 -6.44
N ILE A 72 2.57 -3.09 -7.27
CA ILE A 72 1.88 -3.94 -8.26
C ILE A 72 2.88 -4.55 -9.24
N PHE A 73 3.81 -3.72 -9.73
CA PHE A 73 4.86 -4.18 -10.65
C PHE A 73 5.66 -5.34 -10.03
N GLU A 74 6.16 -5.19 -8.81
CA GLU A 74 6.93 -6.23 -8.11
C GLU A 74 6.09 -7.48 -7.80
N MET A 75 4.79 -7.35 -7.53
CA MET A 75 3.89 -8.50 -7.34
C MET A 75 3.60 -9.27 -8.64
N SER A 76 3.74 -8.61 -9.79
CA SER A 76 3.43 -9.16 -11.12
C SER A 76 4.62 -9.71 -11.90
N ALA A 77 5.84 -9.46 -11.40
CA ALA A 77 7.10 -9.89 -12.01
C ALA A 77 7.39 -11.38 -11.79
#